data_AF-A0A558GH67-F1
#
_entry.id   AF-A0A558GH67-F1
#
_cell.length_a   1.000
_cell.length_b   1.000
_cell.length_c   1.000
_cell.angle_alpha   90.00
_cell.angle_beta   90.00
_cell.angle_gamma   90.00
#
_symmetry.space_group_name_H-M   'P 1'
#
loop_
_entity.id
_entity.type
_entity.pdbx_description
1 polymer ?
#
loop_
_entity_poly.entity_id
_entity_poly.type
_entity_poly.pdbx_seq_one_letter_code
_entity_poly.pdbx_strand_id
1 'polypeptide(L)'
;MGLFSAVKDVIDKLGGSSTVRLASPDPHAVEVSLDHLSVHTASGLIILATSPAGAQVLSEVAHSGEPAQLRGPQSTVHLSPTAKTQRPVHDPKRGWAIPLSSAEREALSRISAEPGDYEISESLAVSIETTPEES
;
A
#
# COMPACT_ATOMS: atom_id res chain seq x y z
N MET A 1 12.57 31.32 34.91
CA MET A 1 12.74 29.96 34.35
C MET A 1 11.51 29.15 34.74
N GLY A 2 10.52 29.09 33.83
CA GLY A 2 9.13 28.80 34.17
C GLY A 2 8.79 27.32 34.27
N LEU A 3 7.95 26.99 35.25
CA LEU A 3 7.37 25.68 35.53
C LEU A 3 6.62 25.06 34.33
N PHE A 4 6.32 25.85 33.29
CA PHE A 4 5.65 25.43 32.08
C PHE A 4 6.50 24.56 31.14
N SER A 5 7.83 24.65 31.17
CA SER A 5 8.69 23.78 30.34
C SER A 5 8.74 22.35 30.84
N ALA A 6 8.75 22.15 32.17
CA ALA A 6 8.83 20.83 32.77
C ALA A 6 7.57 19.99 32.53
N VAL A 7 6.41 20.62 32.43
CA VAL A 7 5.14 19.93 32.12
C VAL A 7 5.11 19.49 30.65
N LYS A 8 5.70 20.28 29.74
CA LYS A 8 5.75 19.95 28.31
C LYS A 8 6.66 18.75 28.03
N ASP A 9 7.83 18.69 28.65
CA ASP A 9 8.76 17.55 28.53
C ASP A 9 8.17 16.24 29.09
N VAL A 10 7.33 16.32 30.12
CA VAL A 10 6.64 15.16 30.69
C VAL A 10 5.49 14.71 29.80
N ILE A 11 4.78 15.64 29.13
CA ILE A 11 3.76 15.29 28.14
C ILE A 11 4.40 14.69 26.89
N ASP A 12 5.55 15.19 26.43
CA ASP A 12 6.30 14.61 25.30
C ASP A 12 6.87 13.22 25.65
N LYS A 13 7.25 12.98 26.93
CA LYS A 13 7.68 11.65 27.41
C LYS A 13 6.53 10.67 27.68
N LEU A 14 5.33 11.16 28.00
CA LEU A 14 4.11 10.36 28.17
C LEU A 14 3.33 10.20 26.87
N GLY A 15 3.68 10.97 25.84
CA GLY A 15 3.10 11.00 24.50
C GLY A 15 3.49 9.83 23.62
N GLY A 16 3.55 8.62 24.20
CA GLY A 16 3.61 7.37 23.47
C GLY A 16 4.97 7.12 22.79
N SER A 17 5.48 5.90 23.03
CA SER A 17 6.39 5.24 22.10
C SER A 17 6.00 5.57 20.64
N SER A 18 7.00 5.77 19.78
CA SER A 18 6.86 5.82 18.32
C SER A 18 6.15 4.56 17.83
N THR A 19 4.84 4.51 18.02
CA THR A 19 3.99 3.37 17.78
C THR A 19 3.68 3.41 16.31
N VAL A 20 4.38 2.58 15.56
CA VAL A 20 4.06 2.33 14.15
C VAL A 20 2.58 1.97 14.08
N ARG A 21 1.80 2.83 13.40
CA ARG A 21 0.35 2.65 13.30
C ARG A 21 0.05 1.54 12.31
N LEU A 22 -1.06 0.85 12.51
CA LEU A 22 -1.59 -0.06 11.51
C LEU A 22 -2.25 0.76 10.39
N ALA A 23 -2.12 0.29 9.15
CA ALA A 23 -2.90 0.81 8.04
C ALA A 23 -4.37 0.38 8.17
N SER A 24 -5.27 1.20 7.65
CA SER A 24 -6.70 0.94 7.63
C SER A 24 -7.27 1.41 6.29
N PRO A 25 -8.26 0.70 5.72
CA PRO A 25 -8.97 1.16 4.52
C PRO A 25 -9.52 2.57 4.68
N ASP A 26 -9.40 3.38 3.63
CA ASP A 26 -10.05 4.69 3.58
C ASP A 26 -11.52 4.53 3.16
N PRO A 27 -12.51 5.05 3.92
CA PRO A 27 -13.93 4.90 3.59
C PRO A 27 -14.37 5.67 2.33
N HIS A 28 -13.54 6.57 1.81
CA HIS A 28 -13.78 7.35 0.61
C HIS A 28 -12.90 6.92 -0.57
N ALA A 29 -12.23 5.76 -0.46
CA ALA A 29 -11.40 5.23 -1.53
C ALA A 29 -12.20 5.01 -2.82
N VAL A 30 -11.60 5.38 -3.96
CA VAL A 30 -12.17 5.09 -5.27
C VAL A 30 -12.05 3.59 -5.54
N GLU A 31 -13.15 2.94 -5.91
CA GLU A 31 -13.15 1.51 -6.21
C GLU A 31 -12.78 1.27 -7.69
N VAL A 32 -11.84 0.37 -7.92
CA VAL A 32 -11.37 -0.02 -9.26
C VAL A 32 -11.29 -1.54 -9.36
N SER A 33 -11.90 -2.11 -10.39
CA SER A 33 -11.86 -3.56 -10.64
C SER A 33 -10.67 -3.93 -11.51
N LEU A 34 -9.98 -5.01 -11.14
CA LEU A 34 -8.87 -5.62 -11.86
C LEU A 34 -9.25 -7.04 -12.32
N ASP A 35 -8.76 -7.44 -13.47
CA ASP A 35 -8.91 -8.79 -14.01
C ASP A 35 -8.08 -9.82 -13.23
N HIS A 36 -6.91 -9.40 -12.74
CA HIS A 36 -6.04 -10.21 -11.89
C HIS A 36 -5.49 -9.38 -10.72
N LEU A 37 -5.69 -9.86 -9.50
CA LEU A 37 -5.07 -9.31 -8.29
C LEU A 37 -4.93 -10.37 -7.22
N SER A 38 -3.69 -10.67 -6.86
CA SER A 38 -3.32 -11.51 -5.73
C SER A 38 -2.30 -10.79 -4.85
N VAL A 39 -2.21 -11.21 -3.59
CA VAL A 39 -1.22 -10.67 -2.65
C VAL A 39 -0.47 -11.83 -2.02
N HIS A 40 0.85 -11.81 -2.18
CA HIS A 40 1.76 -12.76 -1.57
C HIS A 40 2.62 -12.06 -0.53
N THR A 41 3.11 -12.82 0.45
CA THR A 41 4.03 -12.33 1.46
C THR A 41 5.24 -13.23 1.55
N ALA A 42 6.44 -12.65 1.56
CA ALA A 42 7.69 -13.38 1.69
C ALA A 42 8.67 -12.58 2.56
N SER A 43 9.09 -13.13 3.70
CA SER A 43 10.13 -12.51 4.56
C SER A 43 9.91 -11.02 4.92
N GLY A 44 8.65 -10.57 5.02
CA GLY A 44 8.30 -9.18 5.31
C GLY A 44 7.99 -8.31 4.08
N LEU A 45 8.25 -8.80 2.88
CA LEU A 45 7.86 -8.19 1.61
C LEU A 45 6.40 -8.52 1.29
N ILE A 46 5.64 -7.52 0.85
CA ILE A 46 4.33 -7.70 0.23
C ILE A 46 4.50 -7.64 -1.29
N ILE A 47 3.96 -8.62 -1.98
CA ILE A 47 4.05 -8.74 -3.43
C ILE A 47 2.63 -8.68 -3.99
N LEU A 48 2.34 -7.63 -4.76
CA LEU A 48 1.09 -7.51 -5.51
C LEU A 48 1.27 -8.20 -6.86
N ALA A 49 0.57 -9.31 -7.08
CA ALA A 49 0.54 -9.99 -8.37
C ALA A 49 -0.65 -9.48 -9.19
N THR A 50 -0.42 -9.03 -10.43
CA THR A 50 -1.45 -8.45 -11.30
C THR A 50 -1.12 -8.64 -12.79
N SER A 51 -2.06 -8.31 -13.68
CA SER A 51 -1.87 -8.34 -15.13
C SER A 51 -1.17 -7.08 -15.64
N PRO A 52 -0.70 -7.04 -16.91
CA PRO A 52 -0.24 -5.80 -17.55
C PRO A 52 -1.25 -4.65 -17.45
N ALA A 53 -2.55 -4.93 -17.60
CA ALA A 53 -3.61 -3.93 -17.46
C ALA A 53 -3.74 -3.45 -16.01
N GLY A 54 -3.67 -4.37 -15.04
CA GLY A 54 -3.67 -4.01 -13.63
C GLY A 54 -2.45 -3.20 -13.21
N ALA A 55 -1.28 -3.44 -13.81
CA ALA A 55 -0.09 -2.62 -13.58
C ALA A 55 -0.27 -1.17 -14.05
N GLN A 56 -0.95 -0.95 -15.18
CA GLN A 56 -1.31 0.40 -15.64
C GLN A 56 -2.23 1.10 -14.63
N VAL A 57 -3.25 0.39 -14.11
CA VAL A 57 -4.12 0.91 -13.06
C VAL A 57 -3.34 1.25 -11.79
N LEU A 58 -2.41 0.40 -11.36
CA LEU A 58 -1.54 0.68 -10.21
C LEU A 58 -0.73 1.96 -10.41
N SER A 59 -0.18 2.16 -11.61
CA SER A 59 0.55 3.37 -11.97
C SER A 59 -0.32 4.61 -11.89
N GLU A 60 -1.53 4.56 -12.45
CA GLU A 60 -2.50 5.67 -12.42
C GLU A 60 -2.97 6.01 -11.00
N VAL A 61 -3.26 5.00 -10.17
CA VAL A 61 -3.62 5.17 -8.76
C VAL A 61 -2.47 5.81 -7.98
N ALA A 62 -1.24 5.34 -8.21
CA ALA A 62 -0.07 5.92 -7.56
C ALA A 62 0.17 7.38 -8.00
N HIS A 63 -0.05 7.68 -9.28
CA HIS A 63 0.06 9.02 -9.85
C HIS A 63 -0.99 9.99 -9.29
N SER A 64 -2.27 9.57 -9.21
CA SER A 64 -3.36 10.41 -8.69
C SER A 64 -3.13 10.81 -7.24
N GLY A 65 -2.65 9.86 -6.44
CA GLY A 65 -2.46 10.07 -5.01
C GLY A 65 -3.72 10.14 -4.19
N GLU A 66 -4.81 9.61 -4.74
CA GLU A 66 -6.04 9.38 -4.00
C GLU A 66 -6.02 7.97 -3.40
N PRO A 67 -6.68 7.73 -2.25
CA PRO A 67 -6.91 6.38 -1.76
C PRO A 67 -7.72 5.56 -2.77
N ALA A 68 -7.33 4.31 -2.99
CA ALA A 68 -7.99 3.42 -3.93
C ALA A 68 -8.25 2.04 -3.32
N GLN A 69 -9.38 1.46 -3.70
CA GLN A 69 -9.74 0.08 -3.41
C GLN A 69 -9.69 -0.72 -4.71
N LEU A 70 -8.67 -1.55 -4.84
CA LEU A 70 -8.48 -2.46 -5.97
C LEU A 70 -9.17 -3.79 -5.67
N ARG A 71 -10.08 -4.19 -6.55
CA ARG A 71 -10.79 -5.47 -6.43
C ARG A 71 -10.42 -6.38 -7.58
N GLY A 72 -9.72 -7.46 -7.29
CA GLY A 72 -9.59 -8.57 -8.24
C GLY A 72 -10.36 -9.80 -7.77
N PRO A 73 -10.31 -10.88 -8.58
CA PRO A 73 -11.04 -12.11 -8.30
C PRO A 73 -10.54 -12.84 -7.04
N GLN A 74 -9.27 -12.67 -6.67
CA GLN A 74 -8.64 -13.41 -5.56
C GLN A 74 -8.40 -12.55 -4.31
N SER A 75 -8.26 -11.24 -4.48
CA SER A 75 -7.93 -10.33 -3.37
C SER A 75 -8.57 -8.96 -3.54
N THR A 76 -8.74 -8.27 -2.42
CA THR A 76 -9.05 -6.84 -2.35
C THR A 76 -7.89 -6.13 -1.69
N VAL A 77 -7.39 -5.04 -2.30
CA VAL A 77 -6.27 -4.25 -1.79
C VAL A 77 -6.68 -2.79 -1.69
N HIS A 78 -6.52 -2.22 -0.50
CA HIS A 78 -6.72 -0.82 -0.21
C HIS A 78 -5.36 -0.13 -0.18
N LEU A 79 -5.12 0.74 -1.16
CA LEU A 79 -3.92 1.56 -1.25
C LEU A 79 -4.25 2.94 -0.70
N SER A 80 -3.45 3.43 0.25
CA SER A 80 -3.66 4.75 0.85
C SER A 80 -2.35 5.54 0.93
N PRO A 81 -2.27 6.72 0.31
CA PRO A 81 -1.10 7.59 0.45
C PRO A 81 -0.92 7.98 1.92
N THR A 82 0.33 8.00 2.39
CA THR A 82 0.62 8.43 3.76
C THR A 82 1.97 9.11 3.88
N ALA A 83 2.04 10.10 4.78
CA ALA A 83 3.29 10.73 5.21
C ALA A 83 3.82 10.13 6.51
N LYS A 84 3.11 9.15 7.10
CA LYS A 84 3.43 8.55 8.40
C LYS A 84 3.84 7.09 8.20
N THR A 85 4.78 6.62 9.02
CA THR A 85 5.11 5.20 9.06
C THR A 85 3.92 4.39 9.54
N GLN A 86 3.39 3.55 8.65
CA GLN A 86 2.30 2.63 8.91
C GLN A 86 2.68 1.22 8.48
N ARG A 87 2.22 0.21 9.23
CA ARG A 87 2.37 -1.20 8.86
C ARG A 87 1.19 -1.63 8.00
N PRO A 88 1.44 -2.32 6.87
CA PRO A 88 0.39 -3.01 6.15
C PRO A 88 -0.34 -4.01 7.04
N VAL A 89 -1.62 -4.24 6.76
CA VAL A 89 -2.46 -5.19 7.50
C VAL A 89 -3.29 -6.02 6.54
N HIS A 90 -3.39 -7.32 6.81
CA HIS A 90 -4.36 -8.19 6.17
C HIS A 90 -5.54 -8.45 7.11
N ASP A 91 -6.74 -8.07 6.70
CA ASP A 91 -8.00 -8.47 7.32
C ASP A 91 -8.67 -9.53 6.42
N PRO A 92 -8.86 -10.77 6.89
CA PRO A 92 -9.47 -11.83 6.09
C PRO A 92 -10.85 -11.53 5.51
N LYS A 93 -11.58 -10.55 6.07
CA LYS A 93 -12.92 -10.14 5.60
C LYS A 93 -12.87 -8.93 4.66
N ARG A 94 -11.83 -8.11 4.74
CA ARG A 94 -11.76 -6.81 4.04
C ARG A 94 -10.63 -6.73 3.02
N GLY A 95 -9.70 -7.68 3.04
CA GLY A 95 -8.50 -7.71 2.23
C GLY A 95 -7.32 -7.00 2.88
N TRP A 96 -6.38 -6.54 2.05
CA TRP A 96 -5.15 -5.90 2.48
C TRP A 96 -5.32 -4.38 2.56
N ALA A 97 -4.85 -3.76 3.65
CA ALA A 97 -4.62 -2.32 3.73
C ALA A 97 -3.12 -2.05 3.65
N ILE A 98 -2.69 -1.38 2.58
CA ILE A 98 -1.29 -1.10 2.28
C ILE A 98 -1.11 0.42 2.22
N PRO A 99 -0.35 1.00 3.16
CA PRO A 99 0.02 2.40 3.10
C PRO A 99 1.09 2.58 2.01
N LEU A 100 1.00 3.66 1.23
CA LEU A 100 2.01 4.02 0.25
C LEU A 100 2.70 5.30 0.68
N SER A 101 4.02 5.21 0.91
CA SER A 101 4.86 6.39 1.09
C SER A 101 4.96 7.20 -0.21
N SER A 102 5.44 8.44 -0.12
CA SER A 102 5.68 9.27 -1.30
C SER A 102 6.66 8.62 -2.29
N ALA A 103 7.70 7.96 -1.79
CA ALA A 103 8.69 7.27 -2.62
C ALA A 103 8.10 6.04 -3.32
N GLU A 104 7.32 5.22 -2.61
CA GLU A 104 6.64 4.06 -3.22
C GLU A 104 5.63 4.48 -4.27
N ARG A 105 4.89 5.58 -4.05
CA ARG A 105 4.01 6.16 -5.06
C ARG A 105 4.77 6.62 -6.29
N GLU A 106 5.88 7.32 -6.09
CA GLU A 106 6.71 7.81 -7.19
C GLU A 106 7.26 6.64 -8.02
N ALA A 107 7.72 5.57 -7.37
CA ALA A 107 8.18 4.35 -8.01
C ALA A 107 7.05 3.61 -8.75
N LEU A 108 5.90 3.38 -8.10
CA LEU A 108 4.73 2.76 -8.72
C LEU A 108 4.21 3.55 -9.92
N SER A 109 4.21 4.88 -9.87
CA SER A 109 3.75 5.73 -10.99
C SER A 109 4.62 5.62 -12.26
N ARG A 110 5.76 4.94 -12.17
CA ARG A 110 6.69 4.71 -13.29
C ARG A 110 6.86 3.23 -13.61
N ILE A 111 6.09 2.35 -12.96
CA ILE A 111 6.19 0.92 -13.21
C ILE A 111 5.86 0.63 -14.68
N SER A 112 6.64 -0.27 -15.28
CA SER A 112 6.34 -0.79 -16.62
C SER A 112 5.08 -1.65 -16.56
N ALA A 113 4.37 -1.80 -17.67
CA ALA A 113 3.30 -2.79 -17.82
C ALA A 113 3.80 -4.12 -18.38
N GLU A 114 5.11 -4.25 -18.64
CA GLU A 114 5.70 -5.47 -19.16
C GLU A 114 5.75 -6.58 -18.09
N PRO A 115 5.56 -7.86 -18.44
CA PRO A 115 5.67 -8.96 -17.49
C PRO A 115 7.02 -9.02 -16.78
N GLY A 116 7.02 -9.31 -15.48
CA GLY A 116 8.22 -9.39 -14.65
C GLY A 116 7.98 -8.96 -13.20
N ASP A 117 9.03 -9.09 -12.39
CA ASP A 117 9.02 -8.68 -10.98
C ASP A 117 9.66 -7.30 -10.82
N TYR A 118 8.95 -6.39 -10.17
CA TYR A 118 9.35 -5.01 -9.97
C TYR A 118 9.41 -4.70 -8.47
N GLU A 119 10.61 -4.44 -7.98
CA GLU A 119 10.81 -3.96 -6.61
C GLU A 119 10.45 -2.47 -6.52
N ILE A 120 9.53 -2.13 -5.61
CA ILE A 120 9.08 -0.75 -5.37
C ILE A 120 9.79 -0.18 -4.14
N SER A 121 9.92 -0.99 -3.09
CA SER A 121 10.66 -0.71 -1.87
C SER A 121 11.10 -2.01 -1.21
N GLU A 122 11.87 -1.92 -0.13
CA GLU A 122 12.26 -3.08 0.69
C GLU A 122 11.06 -3.88 1.24
N SER A 123 9.86 -3.29 1.24
CA SER A 123 8.63 -3.88 1.78
C SER A 123 7.49 -4.04 0.77
N LEU A 124 7.65 -3.56 -0.46
CA LEU A 124 6.64 -3.68 -1.51
C LEU A 124 7.27 -4.04 -2.87
N ALA A 125 6.69 -5.03 -3.53
CA ALA A 125 6.99 -5.38 -4.91
C ALA A 125 5.70 -5.64 -5.69
N VAL A 126 5.80 -5.60 -7.02
CA VAL A 126 4.73 -5.92 -7.96
C VAL A 126 5.22 -7.01 -8.90
N SER A 127 4.50 -8.13 -8.97
CA SER A 127 4.67 -9.18 -9.97
C SER A 127 3.66 -8.94 -11.08
N ILE A 128 4.14 -8.70 -12.30
CA ILE A 128 3.29 -8.55 -13.49
C ILE A 128 3.31 -9.87 -14.23
N GLU A 129 2.17 -10.56 -14.22
CA GLU A 129 2.00 -11.89 -14.75
C GLU A 129 1.23 -11.84 -16.07
N THR A 130 1.65 -12.63 -17.05
CA THR A 130 0.83 -12.86 -18.24
C THR A 130 -0.43 -13.60 -17.81
N THR A 131 -1.60 -13.00 -18.00
CA THR A 131 -2.87 -13.67 -17.76
C THR A 131 -2.87 -14.97 -18.56
N PRO A 132 -3.05 -16.15 -17.93
CA PRO A 132 -3.05 -17.40 -18.67
C PRO A 132 -4.16 -17.35 -19.71
N GLU A 133 -3.84 -17.63 -20.98
CA GLU A 133 -4.88 -17.91 -21.96
C GLU A 133 -5.66 -19.12 -21.46
N GLU A 134 -6.97 -18.95 -21.24
CA GLU A 134 -7.86 -20.08 -21.00
C GLU A 134 -7.69 -21.06 -22.17
N SER A 135 -7.06 -22.21 -21.89
CA SER A 135 -6.85 -23.30 -22.87
C SER A 135 -8.09 -24.17 -22.99
#